data_AF-A0A847NLE1-F1
#
_entry.id   AF-A0A847NLE1-F1
#
_cell.length_a   1.000
_cell.length_b   1.000
_cell.length_c   1.000
_cell.angle_alpha   90.00
_cell.angle_beta   90.00
_cell.angle_gamma   90.00
#
_symmetry.space_group_name_H-M   'P 1'
#
loop_
_entity.id
_entity.type
_entity.pdbx_description
1 polymer ?
#
loop_
_entity_poly.entity_id
_entity_poly.type
_entity_poly.pdbx_seq_one_letter_code
_entity_poly.pdbx_strand_id
1 'polypeptide(L)'
;MAKVLVSPIGTGSFKKGSNGDSSAREYNKATYKFEEVNKTYETPFLAAALAQYLKVDKIIFIGTAKSMWEEIYRYFTTSSGRELNYEYWAEIGQLAMESSNNCSLINEEILKETMESVDQYLKAKGSISAGGSTPLIIKYGLNKEELWQNFSTIMELVDLLNDGDEIYLDVTHSFRSIPLFLYLMIDFMLILNQKKIKLKGLYYGMLEATRDLGYAPVVDLKPLYEISSWIRGGHEFINYGNGYLISELIKEKEGLSENLEEISSKINNITELVNINYLIDLQNQIKGLNSLISDKYTSNGAMAYVFPLIKGFLLRFSNIQTPSEFQLELSKWYFENKKYGHGYICLVESVLTKLCEVYGLDLENLTNREKMKELVSNRYFQSKSNLLKTLADKYHGINKIRNRIAHASYYQVGSYSFKSDIEQAIYRYDEIRKLFERKDIYELTNVISLEEIQNSINKRKKRHQ
;
A
#
# COMPACT_ATOMS: atom_id res chain seq x y z
N MET A 1 -8.29 -15.36 16.11
CA MET A 1 -7.85 -15.27 14.71
C MET A 1 -8.42 -16.49 14.01
N ALA A 2 -9.43 -16.30 13.17
CA ALA A 2 -10.04 -17.36 12.41
C ALA A 2 -9.47 -17.39 10.98
N LYS A 3 -9.41 -18.57 10.39
CA LYS A 3 -9.16 -18.77 8.96
C LYS A 3 -10.47 -18.75 8.21
N VAL A 4 -10.65 -17.76 7.34
CA VAL A 4 -11.91 -17.45 6.66
C VAL A 4 -11.74 -17.69 5.18
N LEU A 5 -12.51 -18.62 4.63
CA LEU A 5 -12.56 -18.84 3.19
C LEU A 5 -13.74 -18.07 2.60
N VAL A 6 -13.49 -17.17 1.66
CA VAL A 6 -14.53 -16.54 0.85
C VAL A 6 -14.62 -17.32 -0.46
N SER A 7 -15.78 -17.90 -0.73
CA SER A 7 -15.97 -18.77 -1.89
C SER A 7 -17.19 -18.36 -2.70
N PRO A 8 -17.03 -17.90 -3.95
CA PRO A 8 -18.14 -17.68 -4.83
C PRO A 8 -18.76 -19.01 -5.28
N ILE A 9 -20.07 -19.01 -5.51
CA ILE A 9 -20.84 -20.14 -6.06
C ILE A 9 -21.69 -19.68 -7.25
N GLY A 10 -21.94 -20.59 -8.19
CA GLY A 10 -22.79 -20.33 -9.36
C GLY A 10 -23.70 -21.52 -9.67
N THR A 11 -24.06 -21.69 -10.93
CA THR A 11 -24.82 -22.86 -11.40
C THR A 11 -23.95 -23.85 -12.17
N GLY A 12 -22.87 -23.40 -12.81
CA GLY A 12 -21.85 -24.25 -13.44
C GLY A 12 -22.39 -25.32 -14.39
N SER A 13 -21.55 -26.30 -14.70
CA SER A 13 -21.97 -27.55 -15.32
C SER A 13 -22.31 -28.57 -14.25
N PHE A 14 -23.51 -29.14 -14.31
CA PHE A 14 -24.02 -30.13 -13.37
C PHE A 14 -24.39 -31.42 -14.11
N LYS A 15 -24.46 -32.53 -13.36
CA LYS A 15 -24.80 -33.85 -13.90
C LYS A 15 -26.18 -33.80 -14.56
N LYS A 16 -26.26 -34.38 -15.75
CA LYS A 16 -27.54 -34.71 -16.40
C LYS A 16 -27.84 -36.17 -16.08
N GLY A 17 -29.03 -36.44 -15.57
CA GLY A 17 -29.52 -37.80 -15.36
C GLY A 17 -29.65 -38.57 -16.68
N SER A 18 -29.83 -39.88 -16.58
CA SER A 18 -29.87 -40.81 -17.72
C SER A 18 -30.90 -40.44 -18.79
N ASN A 19 -31.94 -39.70 -18.43
CA ASN A 19 -33.01 -39.23 -19.32
C ASN A 19 -32.93 -37.73 -19.68
N GLY A 20 -31.80 -37.07 -19.39
CA GLY A 20 -31.67 -35.61 -19.48
C GLY A 20 -32.30 -34.84 -18.32
N ASP A 21 -32.85 -35.54 -17.32
CA ASP A 21 -33.39 -34.96 -16.09
C ASP A 21 -32.27 -34.23 -15.33
N SER A 22 -32.50 -32.97 -15.03
CA SER A 22 -31.53 -32.06 -14.44
C SER A 22 -32.03 -31.46 -13.13
N SER A 23 -33.10 -32.05 -12.56
CA SER A 23 -33.78 -31.62 -11.33
C SER A 23 -32.87 -31.66 -10.10
N ALA A 24 -31.97 -32.66 -10.01
CA ALA A 24 -31.12 -32.84 -8.84
C ALA A 24 -29.93 -31.87 -8.74
N ARG A 25 -29.69 -31.01 -9.76
CA ARG A 25 -28.61 -30.00 -9.84
C ARG A 25 -27.39 -30.37 -8.97
N GLU A 26 -26.61 -31.36 -9.40
CA GLU A 26 -25.38 -31.77 -8.70
C GLU A 26 -24.14 -31.41 -9.52
N TYR A 27 -23.12 -30.80 -8.93
CA TYR A 27 -21.88 -30.54 -9.65
C TYR A 27 -21.15 -31.83 -10.03
N ASN A 28 -20.38 -31.76 -11.12
CA ASN A 28 -19.43 -32.82 -11.44
C ASN A 28 -18.28 -32.80 -10.43
N LYS A 29 -17.83 -33.99 -10.01
CA LYS A 29 -16.63 -34.12 -9.21
C LYS A 29 -15.39 -33.77 -10.04
N ALA A 30 -14.41 -33.16 -9.40
CA ALA A 30 -13.07 -32.99 -9.94
C ALA A 30 -12.04 -33.50 -8.93
N THR A 31 -10.90 -33.97 -9.44
CA THR A 31 -9.72 -34.26 -8.61
C THR A 31 -8.87 -33.00 -8.57
N TYR A 32 -8.93 -32.26 -7.46
CA TYR A 32 -8.11 -31.07 -7.25
C TYR A 32 -6.75 -31.45 -6.70
N LYS A 33 -5.66 -30.93 -7.26
CA LYS A 33 -4.28 -31.22 -6.82
C LYS A 33 -3.54 -29.95 -6.39
N PHE A 34 -3.00 -29.96 -5.18
CA PHE A 34 -2.08 -28.95 -4.66
C PHE A 34 -0.65 -29.41 -4.96
N GLU A 35 0.00 -28.77 -5.94
CA GLU A 35 1.30 -29.24 -6.47
C GLU A 35 2.43 -29.19 -5.43
N GLU A 36 2.51 -28.12 -4.64
CA GLU A 36 3.60 -27.91 -3.67
C GLU A 36 3.72 -29.03 -2.64
N VAL A 37 2.58 -29.58 -2.21
CA VAL A 37 2.51 -30.67 -1.22
C VAL A 37 2.13 -32.01 -1.83
N ASN A 38 2.00 -32.07 -3.16
CA ASN A 38 1.54 -33.23 -3.93
C ASN A 38 0.30 -33.92 -3.32
N LYS A 39 -0.72 -33.13 -2.94
CA LYS A 39 -1.92 -33.64 -2.27
C LYS A 39 -3.16 -33.46 -3.15
N THR A 40 -3.99 -34.50 -3.22
CA THR A 40 -5.20 -34.53 -4.05
C THR A 40 -6.48 -34.62 -3.23
N TYR A 41 -7.54 -33.98 -3.71
CA TYR A 41 -8.88 -34.01 -3.13
C TYR A 41 -9.92 -34.21 -4.23
N GLU A 42 -10.68 -35.30 -4.17
CA GLU A 42 -11.79 -35.54 -5.09
C GLU A 42 -13.09 -34.99 -4.49
N THR A 43 -13.61 -33.91 -5.07
CA THR A 43 -14.78 -33.20 -4.56
C THR A 43 -15.46 -32.40 -5.68
N PRO A 44 -16.78 -32.16 -5.62
CA PRO A 44 -17.44 -31.21 -6.51
C PRO A 44 -17.04 -29.75 -6.25
N PHE A 45 -16.63 -29.42 -5.02
CA PHE A 45 -16.32 -28.06 -4.61
C PHE A 45 -14.83 -27.87 -4.33
N LEU A 46 -14.19 -26.89 -4.98
CA LEU A 46 -12.85 -26.45 -4.55
C LEU A 46 -12.89 -25.93 -3.11
N ALA A 47 -13.95 -25.22 -2.72
CA ALA A 47 -14.15 -24.75 -1.35
C ALA A 47 -13.96 -25.86 -0.31
N ALA A 48 -14.47 -27.07 -0.58
CA ALA A 48 -14.34 -28.20 0.33
C ALA A 48 -12.92 -28.79 0.37
N ALA A 49 -12.19 -28.77 -0.75
CA ALA A 49 -10.78 -29.14 -0.81
C ALA A 49 -9.91 -28.11 -0.04
N LEU A 50 -10.13 -26.82 -0.27
CA LEU A 50 -9.48 -25.73 0.45
C LEU A 50 -9.77 -25.78 1.95
N ALA A 51 -11.02 -26.08 2.34
CA ALA A 51 -11.38 -26.22 3.75
C ALA A 51 -10.53 -27.27 4.46
N GLN A 52 -10.33 -28.43 3.81
CA GLN A 52 -9.50 -29.51 4.35
C GLN A 52 -8.00 -29.22 4.27
N TYR A 53 -7.55 -28.55 3.21
CA TYR A 53 -6.15 -28.21 3.00
C TYR A 53 -5.66 -27.16 4.01
N LEU A 54 -6.41 -26.06 4.14
CA LEU A 54 -6.05 -24.91 4.98
C LEU A 54 -6.52 -25.05 6.43
N LYS A 55 -7.44 -25.99 6.69
CA LYS A 55 -8.18 -26.14 7.96
C LYS A 55 -8.88 -24.85 8.33
N VAL A 56 -9.79 -24.40 7.47
CA VAL A 56 -10.53 -23.15 7.66
C VAL A 56 -11.58 -23.29 8.76
N ASP A 57 -11.88 -22.20 9.44
CA ASP A 57 -12.83 -22.17 10.56
C ASP A 57 -14.23 -21.72 10.13
N LYS A 58 -14.32 -20.91 9.07
CA LYS A 58 -15.62 -20.53 8.49
C LYS A 58 -15.50 -20.32 7.00
N ILE A 59 -16.60 -20.58 6.29
CA ILE A 59 -16.71 -20.30 4.85
C ILE A 59 -17.81 -19.25 4.65
N ILE A 60 -17.49 -18.19 3.93
CA ILE A 60 -18.46 -17.20 3.46
C ILE A 60 -18.75 -17.50 2.00
N PHE A 61 -19.93 -18.03 1.72
CA PHE A 61 -20.36 -18.34 0.36
C PHE A 61 -21.00 -17.12 -0.29
N ILE A 62 -20.55 -16.77 -1.48
CA ILE A 62 -21.07 -15.61 -2.22
C ILE A 62 -21.74 -16.10 -3.49
N GLY A 63 -23.04 -15.88 -3.61
CA GLY A 63 -23.79 -16.40 -4.75
C GLY A 63 -24.99 -15.55 -5.08
N THR A 64 -25.51 -15.74 -6.28
CA THR A 64 -26.82 -15.20 -6.64
C THR A 64 -27.93 -16.07 -6.05
N ALA A 65 -29.17 -15.59 -6.03
CA ALA A 65 -30.34 -16.38 -5.63
C ALA A 65 -30.50 -17.68 -6.45
N LYS A 66 -30.04 -17.70 -7.70
CA LYS A 66 -30.05 -18.87 -8.59
C LYS A 66 -28.93 -19.87 -8.34
N SER A 67 -27.97 -19.58 -7.48
CA SER A 67 -26.82 -20.47 -7.25
C SER A 67 -27.27 -21.81 -6.68
N MET A 68 -26.41 -22.82 -6.76
CA MET A 68 -26.74 -24.18 -6.30
C MET A 68 -26.57 -24.31 -4.78
N TRP A 69 -27.40 -23.59 -4.04
CA TRP A 69 -27.42 -23.60 -2.58
C TRP A 69 -27.84 -24.98 -2.02
N GLU A 70 -28.77 -25.64 -2.72
CA GLU A 70 -29.22 -26.99 -2.44
C GLU A 70 -28.06 -28.01 -2.51
N GLU A 71 -27.11 -27.81 -3.42
CA GLU A 71 -25.95 -28.69 -3.57
C GLU A 71 -24.91 -28.45 -2.48
N ILE A 72 -24.77 -27.21 -1.98
CA ILE A 72 -23.99 -26.94 -0.76
C ILE A 72 -24.61 -27.73 0.39
N TYR A 73 -25.92 -27.59 0.63
CA TYR A 73 -26.56 -28.30 1.73
C TYR A 73 -26.35 -29.82 1.61
N ARG A 74 -26.66 -30.39 0.44
CA ARG A 74 -26.53 -31.83 0.19
C ARG A 74 -25.11 -32.34 0.46
N TYR A 75 -24.12 -31.71 -0.17
CA TYR A 75 -22.74 -32.19 -0.11
C TYR A 75 -22.15 -32.05 1.29
N PHE A 76 -22.31 -30.90 1.93
CA PHE A 76 -21.69 -30.64 3.24
C PHE A 76 -22.38 -31.45 4.35
N THR A 77 -23.71 -31.63 4.29
CA THR A 77 -24.44 -32.51 5.23
C THR A 77 -23.98 -33.97 5.11
N THR A 78 -24.04 -34.54 3.91
CA THR A 78 -23.66 -35.95 3.70
C THR A 78 -22.17 -36.21 3.97
N SER A 79 -21.29 -35.27 3.60
CA SER A 79 -19.85 -35.39 3.84
C SER A 79 -19.44 -35.22 5.31
N SER A 80 -20.35 -34.73 6.16
CA SER A 80 -20.22 -34.70 7.62
C SER A 80 -20.76 -35.96 8.31
N GLY A 81 -21.33 -36.91 7.56
CA GLY A 81 -21.92 -38.15 8.09
C GLY A 81 -23.34 -37.98 8.64
N ARG A 82 -24.00 -36.86 8.36
CA ARG A 82 -25.37 -36.58 8.77
C ARG A 82 -26.38 -37.03 7.71
N GLU A 83 -27.58 -37.38 8.16
CA GLU A 83 -28.70 -37.65 7.26
C GLU A 83 -29.20 -36.36 6.59
N LEU A 84 -29.59 -36.49 5.33
CA LEU A 84 -30.08 -35.37 4.53
C LEU A 84 -31.58 -35.16 4.77
N ASN A 85 -32.00 -33.94 5.09
CA ASN A 85 -33.41 -33.57 5.01
C ASN A 85 -33.79 -33.32 3.54
N TYR A 86 -34.45 -34.28 2.93
CA TYR A 86 -34.86 -34.20 1.52
C TYR A 86 -35.90 -33.11 1.25
N GLU A 87 -36.77 -32.79 2.21
CA GLU A 87 -37.79 -31.76 2.04
C GLU A 87 -37.14 -30.38 1.95
N TYR A 88 -36.24 -30.07 2.89
CA TYR A 88 -35.49 -28.80 2.89
C TYR A 88 -34.56 -28.69 1.66
N TRP A 89 -33.90 -29.78 1.28
CA TRP A 89 -33.08 -29.81 0.06
C TRP A 89 -33.91 -29.49 -1.20
N ALA A 90 -35.09 -30.10 -1.34
CA ALA A 90 -35.99 -29.87 -2.47
C ALA A 90 -36.56 -28.45 -2.47
N GLU A 91 -36.92 -27.92 -1.30
CA GLU A 91 -37.42 -26.55 -1.12
C GLU A 91 -36.39 -25.52 -1.61
N ILE A 92 -35.14 -25.58 -1.13
CA ILE A 92 -34.08 -24.66 -1.58
C ILE A 92 -33.87 -24.77 -3.09
N GLY A 93 -33.85 -26.01 -3.62
CA GLY A 93 -33.68 -26.24 -5.05
C GLY A 93 -34.78 -25.57 -5.88
N GLN A 94 -36.04 -25.71 -5.45
CA GLN A 94 -37.18 -25.06 -6.09
C GLN A 94 -37.08 -23.53 -6.01
N LEU A 95 -36.84 -22.97 -4.82
CA LEU A 95 -36.72 -21.52 -4.63
C LEU A 95 -35.57 -20.93 -5.46
N ALA A 96 -34.44 -21.63 -5.56
CA ALA A 96 -33.30 -21.21 -6.39
C ALA A 96 -33.63 -21.28 -7.89
N MET A 97 -34.38 -22.28 -8.35
CA MET A 97 -34.81 -22.41 -9.75
C MET A 97 -35.83 -21.34 -10.15
N GLU A 98 -36.78 -21.04 -9.26
CA GLU A 98 -37.84 -20.04 -9.47
C GLU A 98 -37.36 -18.60 -9.28
N SER A 99 -36.26 -18.40 -8.54
CA SER A 99 -35.61 -17.09 -8.42
C SER A 99 -35.21 -16.55 -9.79
N SER A 100 -35.05 -15.23 -9.90
CA SER A 100 -34.53 -14.55 -11.09
C SER A 100 -33.70 -13.34 -10.67
N ASN A 101 -33.08 -12.64 -11.63
CA ASN A 101 -32.32 -11.43 -11.30
C ASN A 101 -33.16 -10.38 -10.53
N ASN A 102 -34.44 -10.27 -10.89
CA ASN A 102 -35.36 -9.26 -10.34
C ASN A 102 -36.21 -9.78 -9.17
N CYS A 103 -36.20 -11.09 -8.90
CA CYS A 103 -36.97 -11.71 -7.82
C CYS A 103 -36.09 -12.71 -7.08
N SER A 104 -35.65 -12.36 -5.89
CA SER A 104 -34.88 -13.26 -5.01
C SER A 104 -35.85 -13.94 -4.07
N LEU A 105 -36.00 -15.26 -4.19
CA LEU A 105 -36.78 -16.08 -3.25
C LEU A 105 -35.89 -16.71 -2.18
N ILE A 106 -34.57 -16.66 -2.37
CA ILE A 106 -33.56 -17.09 -1.40
C ILE A 106 -33.11 -15.87 -0.57
N ASN A 107 -33.01 -16.08 0.74
CA ASN A 107 -32.45 -15.13 1.71
C ASN A 107 -31.60 -15.88 2.76
N GLU A 108 -30.98 -15.14 3.68
CA GLU A 108 -30.12 -15.72 4.72
C GLU A 108 -30.84 -16.67 5.68
N GLU A 109 -32.09 -16.37 6.04
CA GLU A 109 -32.88 -17.18 6.96
C GLU A 109 -33.15 -18.58 6.37
N ILE A 110 -33.53 -18.64 5.09
CA ILE A 110 -33.72 -19.90 4.35
C ILE A 110 -32.42 -20.72 4.32
N LEU A 111 -31.25 -20.07 4.19
CA LEU A 111 -29.96 -20.75 4.08
C LEU A 111 -29.30 -21.05 5.43
N LYS A 112 -29.95 -20.75 6.56
CA LYS A 112 -29.36 -20.95 7.89
C LYS A 112 -28.95 -22.39 8.14
N GLU A 113 -29.84 -23.36 7.91
CA GLU A 113 -29.52 -24.80 8.09
C GLU A 113 -28.44 -25.27 7.09
N THR A 114 -28.41 -24.66 5.90
CA THR A 114 -27.32 -24.88 4.92
C THR A 114 -25.96 -24.48 5.49
N MET A 115 -25.84 -23.29 6.09
CA MET A 115 -24.58 -22.85 6.69
C MET A 115 -24.21 -23.62 7.96
N GLU A 116 -25.20 -24.02 8.77
CA GLU A 116 -24.95 -24.91 9.91
C GLU A 116 -24.34 -26.23 9.44
N SER A 117 -24.80 -26.76 8.31
CA SER A 117 -24.24 -27.99 7.72
C SER A 117 -22.80 -27.82 7.23
N VAL A 118 -22.45 -26.63 6.72
CA VAL A 118 -21.07 -26.27 6.41
C VAL A 118 -20.21 -26.25 7.67
N ASP A 119 -20.67 -25.59 8.73
CA ASP A 119 -19.94 -25.53 10.01
C ASP A 119 -19.72 -26.93 10.62
N GLN A 120 -20.72 -27.81 10.56
CA GLN A 120 -20.58 -29.20 11.02
C GLN A 120 -19.58 -29.99 10.18
N TYR A 121 -19.57 -29.78 8.86
CA TYR A 121 -18.55 -30.36 8.00
C TYR A 121 -17.14 -29.88 8.39
N LEU A 122 -16.95 -28.58 8.63
CA LEU A 122 -15.65 -28.03 9.04
C LEU A 122 -15.17 -28.64 10.37
N LYS A 123 -16.07 -28.81 11.35
CA LYS A 123 -15.80 -29.53 12.61
C LYS A 123 -15.37 -30.97 12.35
N ALA A 124 -16.13 -31.70 11.53
CA ALA A 124 -15.82 -33.08 11.17
C ALA A 124 -14.48 -33.24 10.43
N LYS A 125 -14.00 -32.20 9.74
CA LYS A 125 -12.68 -32.17 9.08
C LYS A 125 -11.56 -31.59 9.95
N GLY A 126 -11.84 -31.33 11.22
CA GLY A 126 -10.82 -31.03 12.23
C GLY A 126 -10.57 -29.56 12.52
N SER A 127 -11.46 -28.64 12.11
CA SER A 127 -11.45 -27.28 12.66
C SER A 127 -12.13 -27.26 14.03
N ILE A 128 -11.37 -26.90 15.06
CA ILE A 128 -11.85 -26.83 16.46
C ILE A 128 -12.70 -25.57 16.67
N SER A 129 -12.39 -24.49 15.95
CA SER A 129 -13.06 -23.20 16.05
C SER A 129 -14.15 -23.01 14.99
N ALA A 130 -14.58 -24.09 14.35
CA ALA A 130 -15.53 -24.01 13.26
C ALA A 130 -16.89 -23.43 13.69
N GLY A 131 -17.36 -22.43 12.95
CA GLY A 131 -18.59 -21.73 13.25
C GLY A 131 -18.69 -20.36 12.56
N GLY A 132 -19.91 -19.97 12.22
CA GLY A 132 -20.18 -18.65 11.65
C GLY A 132 -19.94 -18.60 10.14
N SER A 133 -20.11 -19.72 9.44
CA SER A 133 -20.27 -19.70 7.99
C SER A 133 -21.53 -18.91 7.62
N THR A 134 -21.49 -18.15 6.53
CA THR A 134 -22.55 -17.19 6.19
C THR A 134 -22.74 -17.13 4.68
N PRO A 135 -23.99 -17.01 4.18
CA PRO A 135 -24.24 -16.78 2.77
C PRO A 135 -24.37 -15.28 2.50
N LEU A 136 -23.74 -14.79 1.43
CA LEU A 136 -23.98 -13.45 0.89
C LEU A 136 -24.68 -13.58 -0.45
N ILE A 137 -25.93 -13.10 -0.51
CA ILE A 137 -26.78 -13.20 -1.70
C ILE A 137 -26.65 -11.93 -2.53
N ILE A 138 -25.98 -12.02 -3.67
CA ILE A 138 -25.72 -10.89 -4.58
C ILE A 138 -26.62 -10.93 -5.83
N LYS A 139 -26.76 -9.78 -6.50
CA LYS A 139 -27.33 -9.64 -7.84
C LYS A 139 -26.33 -10.04 -8.93
N TYR A 140 -26.80 -10.12 -10.17
CA TYR A 140 -25.94 -10.49 -11.30
C TYR A 140 -24.91 -9.40 -11.62
N GLY A 141 -25.22 -8.13 -11.34
CA GLY A 141 -24.34 -7.00 -11.64
C GLY A 141 -24.51 -6.49 -13.07
N LEU A 142 -25.76 -6.49 -13.59
CA LEU A 142 -26.06 -6.15 -14.99
C LEU A 142 -25.96 -4.66 -15.28
N ASN A 143 -26.07 -3.82 -14.26
CA ASN A 143 -26.06 -2.36 -14.35
C ASN A 143 -25.38 -1.75 -13.12
N LYS A 144 -25.22 -0.43 -13.15
CA LYS A 144 -24.55 0.32 -12.09
C LYS A 144 -25.25 0.15 -10.73
N GLU A 145 -26.56 0.15 -10.71
CA GLU A 145 -27.37 0.02 -9.50
C GLU A 145 -27.14 -1.33 -8.83
N GLU A 146 -27.17 -2.42 -9.59
CA GLU A 146 -26.87 -3.77 -9.08
C GLU A 146 -25.41 -3.89 -8.62
N LEU A 147 -24.45 -3.28 -9.32
CA LEU A 147 -23.05 -3.29 -8.88
C LEU A 147 -22.87 -2.61 -7.52
N TRP A 148 -23.58 -1.49 -7.26
CA TRP A 148 -23.55 -0.83 -5.95
C TRP A 148 -24.32 -1.59 -4.87
N GLN A 149 -25.39 -2.30 -5.21
CA GLN A 149 -26.04 -3.22 -4.27
C GLN A 149 -25.09 -4.34 -3.88
N ASN A 150 -24.43 -4.97 -4.86
CA ASN A 150 -23.43 -6.00 -4.62
C ASN A 150 -22.24 -5.48 -3.80
N PHE A 151 -21.81 -4.23 -4.04
CA PHE A 151 -20.80 -3.58 -3.22
C PHE A 151 -21.24 -3.56 -1.75
N SER A 152 -22.43 -3.05 -1.47
CA SER A 152 -22.95 -2.96 -0.10
C SER A 152 -23.02 -4.34 0.56
N THR A 153 -23.55 -5.35 -0.15
CA THR A 153 -23.64 -6.72 0.37
C THR A 153 -22.27 -7.36 0.63
N ILE A 154 -21.31 -7.19 -0.29
CA ILE A 154 -19.96 -7.73 -0.07
C ILE A 154 -19.23 -6.99 1.05
N MET A 155 -19.51 -5.69 1.25
CA MET A 155 -18.93 -4.93 2.35
C MET A 155 -19.42 -5.38 3.73
N GLU A 156 -20.50 -6.15 3.83
CA GLU A 156 -20.91 -6.83 5.08
C GLU A 156 -19.82 -7.79 5.60
N LEU A 157 -18.90 -8.24 4.72
CA LEU A 157 -17.70 -8.98 5.12
C LEU A 157 -16.90 -8.23 6.20
N VAL A 158 -16.87 -6.89 6.18
CA VAL A 158 -16.18 -6.11 7.22
C VAL A 158 -16.71 -6.45 8.59
N ASP A 159 -18.02 -6.59 8.76
CA ASP A 159 -18.66 -6.88 10.04
C ASP A 159 -18.50 -8.35 10.44
N LEU A 160 -18.48 -9.26 9.46
CA LEU A 160 -18.29 -10.70 9.66
C LEU A 160 -16.86 -11.09 10.05
N LEU A 161 -15.87 -10.25 9.76
CA LEU A 161 -14.45 -10.49 10.06
C LEU A 161 -14.05 -9.86 11.39
N ASN A 162 -13.06 -10.46 12.07
CA ASN A 162 -12.48 -9.91 13.29
C ASN A 162 -11.03 -9.46 13.07
N ASP A 163 -10.51 -8.68 14.02
CA ASP A 163 -9.10 -8.32 14.03
C ASP A 163 -8.20 -9.57 14.05
N GLY A 164 -7.23 -9.57 13.13
CA GLY A 164 -6.29 -10.68 12.96
C GLY A 164 -6.85 -11.89 12.19
N ASP A 165 -8.08 -11.83 11.65
CA ASP A 165 -8.58 -12.92 10.80
C ASP A 165 -7.74 -13.04 9.51
N GLU A 166 -7.52 -14.30 9.10
CA GLU A 166 -6.82 -14.66 7.87
C GLU A 166 -7.84 -14.98 6.78
N ILE A 167 -7.78 -14.25 5.67
CA ILE A 167 -8.70 -14.41 4.54
C ILE A 167 -8.02 -15.26 3.47
N TYR A 168 -8.78 -16.20 2.93
CA TYR A 168 -8.44 -16.97 1.75
C TYR A 168 -9.57 -16.79 0.74
N LEU A 169 -9.26 -16.51 -0.52
CA LEU A 169 -10.27 -16.25 -1.55
C LEU A 169 -10.22 -17.36 -2.61
N ASP A 170 -11.36 -18.00 -2.88
CA ASP A 170 -11.55 -18.89 -4.03
C ASP A 170 -12.04 -18.06 -5.23
N VAL A 171 -11.46 -18.25 -6.41
CA VAL A 171 -11.85 -17.56 -7.65
C VAL A 171 -12.31 -18.51 -8.76
N THR A 172 -12.68 -19.74 -8.41
CA THR A 172 -12.94 -20.84 -9.35
C THR A 172 -14.35 -20.82 -9.92
N HIS A 173 -15.36 -20.65 -9.08
CA HIS A 173 -16.77 -20.73 -9.47
C HIS A 173 -17.41 -19.34 -9.56
N SER A 174 -18.56 -19.25 -10.24
CA SER A 174 -19.36 -18.03 -10.54
C SER A 174 -19.00 -17.28 -11.82
N PHE A 175 -19.73 -16.19 -12.11
CA PHE A 175 -19.42 -15.32 -13.24
C PHE A 175 -18.04 -14.71 -13.08
N ARG A 176 -17.26 -14.62 -14.16
CA ARG A 176 -15.87 -14.10 -14.14
C ARG A 176 -15.74 -12.69 -13.55
N SER A 177 -16.80 -11.88 -13.59
CA SER A 177 -16.84 -10.56 -12.96
C SER A 177 -16.82 -10.62 -11.43
N ILE A 178 -17.36 -11.67 -10.81
CA ILE A 178 -17.48 -11.77 -9.35
C ILE A 178 -16.10 -11.98 -8.70
N PRO A 179 -15.24 -12.92 -9.13
CA PRO A 179 -13.89 -13.02 -8.58
C PRO A 179 -13.07 -11.74 -8.71
N LEU A 180 -13.16 -11.04 -9.86
CA LEU A 180 -12.50 -9.75 -10.05
C LEU A 180 -13.04 -8.70 -9.08
N PHE A 181 -14.36 -8.69 -8.87
CA PHE A 181 -14.98 -7.77 -7.93
C PHE A 181 -14.58 -8.07 -6.48
N LEU A 182 -14.57 -9.34 -6.08
CA LEU A 182 -14.12 -9.77 -4.74
C LEU A 182 -12.66 -9.42 -4.49
N TYR A 183 -11.79 -9.62 -5.48
CA TYR A 183 -10.39 -9.18 -5.41
C TYR A 183 -10.30 -7.68 -5.08
N LEU A 184 -11.05 -6.84 -5.80
CA LEU A 184 -11.05 -5.39 -5.58
C LEU A 184 -11.65 -5.01 -4.21
N MET A 185 -12.68 -5.72 -3.75
CA MET A 185 -13.31 -5.47 -2.46
C MET A 185 -12.41 -5.86 -1.29
N ILE A 186 -11.73 -7.00 -1.35
CA ILE A 186 -10.75 -7.38 -0.35
C ILE A 186 -9.59 -6.38 -0.31
N ASP A 187 -9.08 -5.95 -1.47
CA ASP A 187 -8.04 -4.91 -1.51
C ASP A 187 -8.52 -3.60 -0.87
N PHE A 188 -9.75 -3.18 -1.20
CA PHE A 188 -10.36 -1.99 -0.63
C PHE A 188 -10.51 -2.09 0.89
N MET A 189 -10.98 -3.23 1.41
CA MET A 189 -11.12 -3.48 2.85
C MET A 189 -9.77 -3.45 3.57
N LEU A 190 -8.72 -4.04 2.97
CA LEU A 190 -7.36 -4.03 3.51
C LEU A 190 -6.80 -2.60 3.57
N ILE A 191 -7.08 -1.77 2.56
CA ILE A 191 -6.67 -0.35 2.53
C ILE A 191 -7.40 0.47 3.59
N LEU A 192 -8.72 0.26 3.76
CA LEU A 192 -9.49 0.92 4.80
C LEU A 192 -8.95 0.62 6.20
N ASN A 193 -8.31 -0.55 6.37
CA ASN A 193 -7.55 -0.97 7.55
C ASN A 193 -8.32 -0.75 8.88
N GLN A 194 -9.65 -0.86 8.85
CA GLN A 194 -10.49 -0.78 10.05
C GLN A 194 -10.24 -1.97 10.97
N LYS A 195 -9.87 -3.11 10.38
CA LYS A 195 -9.49 -4.34 11.08
C LYS A 195 -8.15 -4.83 10.56
N LYS A 196 -7.32 -5.41 11.43
CA LYS A 196 -6.00 -5.98 11.07
C LYS A 196 -6.12 -7.35 10.38
N ILE A 197 -6.89 -7.41 9.30
CA ILE A 197 -7.09 -8.63 8.49
C ILE A 197 -5.92 -8.84 7.52
N LYS A 198 -5.67 -10.09 7.11
CA LYS A 198 -4.63 -10.44 6.14
C LYS A 198 -5.15 -11.36 5.05
N LEU A 199 -4.91 -11.04 3.78
CA LEU A 199 -5.11 -11.99 2.69
C LEU A 199 -3.94 -12.98 2.64
N LYS A 200 -4.20 -14.23 3.02
CA LYS A 200 -3.21 -15.30 3.11
C LYS A 200 -3.15 -16.20 1.88
N GLY A 201 -4.16 -16.22 1.02
CA GLY A 201 -4.12 -16.96 -0.24
C GLY A 201 -5.26 -16.58 -1.20
N LEU A 202 -5.01 -16.75 -2.49
CA LEU A 202 -5.96 -16.50 -3.58
C LEU A 202 -5.96 -17.71 -4.51
N TYR A 203 -6.89 -18.64 -4.33
CA TYR A 203 -6.84 -19.95 -4.96
C TYR A 203 -7.71 -20.05 -6.20
N TYR A 204 -7.15 -20.63 -7.26
CA TYR A 204 -7.86 -20.97 -8.48
C TYR A 204 -7.71 -22.46 -8.79
N GLY A 205 -8.83 -23.18 -8.87
CA GLY A 205 -8.89 -24.55 -9.36
C GLY A 205 -9.08 -24.57 -10.87
N MET A 206 -8.07 -24.99 -11.61
CA MET A 206 -8.07 -24.98 -13.07
C MET A 206 -8.83 -26.20 -13.64
N LEU A 207 -10.15 -26.17 -13.58
CA LEU A 207 -11.00 -27.27 -14.06
C LEU A 207 -10.75 -27.61 -15.53
N GLU A 208 -10.51 -26.60 -16.36
CA GLU A 208 -10.25 -26.75 -17.80
C GLU A 208 -8.97 -27.58 -18.08
N ALA A 209 -7.96 -27.47 -17.22
CA ALA A 209 -6.70 -28.20 -17.36
C ALA A 209 -6.82 -29.70 -17.05
N THR A 210 -7.95 -30.14 -16.48
CA THR A 210 -8.22 -31.57 -16.21
C THR A 210 -8.12 -32.42 -17.46
N ARG A 211 -8.46 -31.87 -18.63
CA ARG A 211 -8.38 -32.60 -19.91
C ARG A 211 -6.95 -32.95 -20.30
N ASP A 212 -5.99 -32.11 -19.93
CA ASP A 212 -4.58 -32.25 -20.33
C ASP A 212 -3.77 -32.96 -19.24
N LEU A 213 -4.07 -32.72 -17.97
CA LEU A 213 -3.30 -33.21 -16.82
C LEU A 213 -3.93 -34.41 -16.11
N GLY A 214 -5.21 -34.72 -16.38
CA GLY A 214 -5.98 -35.76 -15.67
C GLY A 214 -6.48 -35.33 -14.29
N TYR A 215 -6.16 -34.10 -13.85
CA TYR A 215 -6.61 -33.49 -12.61
C TYR A 215 -6.69 -31.97 -12.76
N ALA A 216 -7.41 -31.30 -11.87
CA ALA A 216 -7.49 -29.84 -11.81
C ALA A 216 -6.40 -29.31 -10.85
N PRO A 217 -5.31 -28.69 -11.34
CA PRO A 217 -4.33 -28.07 -10.45
C PRO A 217 -4.98 -26.91 -9.69
N VAL A 218 -4.61 -26.78 -8.41
CA VAL A 218 -4.98 -25.65 -7.55
C VAL A 218 -3.77 -24.74 -7.44
N VAL A 219 -3.92 -23.51 -7.93
CA VAL A 219 -2.85 -22.50 -7.98
C VAL A 219 -3.14 -21.40 -6.98
N ASP A 220 -2.16 -21.03 -6.16
CA ASP A 220 -2.22 -19.80 -5.36
C ASP A 220 -1.74 -18.61 -6.20
N LEU A 221 -2.68 -17.73 -6.53
CA LEU A 221 -2.49 -16.49 -7.28
C LEU A 221 -2.16 -15.30 -6.38
N LYS A 222 -1.95 -15.48 -5.07
CA LYS A 222 -1.53 -14.42 -4.15
C LYS A 222 -0.33 -13.61 -4.65
N PRO A 223 0.69 -14.18 -5.32
CA PRO A 223 1.78 -13.39 -5.90
C PRO A 223 1.32 -12.30 -6.88
N LEU A 224 0.18 -12.48 -7.56
CA LEU A 224 -0.41 -11.46 -8.43
C LEU A 224 -1.06 -10.34 -7.61
N TYR A 225 -1.70 -10.67 -6.50
CA TYR A 225 -2.26 -9.68 -5.57
C TYR A 225 -1.18 -8.77 -4.99
N GLU A 226 -0.01 -9.33 -4.65
CA GLU A 226 1.09 -8.55 -4.07
C GLU A 226 1.64 -7.48 -5.02
N ILE A 227 1.46 -7.60 -6.34
CA ILE A 227 1.91 -6.61 -7.31
C ILE A 227 1.34 -5.22 -6.99
N SER A 228 0.07 -5.12 -6.60
CA SER A 228 -0.54 -3.83 -6.24
C SER A 228 0.13 -3.21 -5.00
N SER A 229 0.43 -4.03 -3.99
CA SER A 229 1.13 -3.62 -2.77
C SER A 229 2.56 -3.16 -3.07
N TRP A 230 3.28 -3.84 -3.97
CA TRP A 230 4.61 -3.42 -4.42
C TRP A 230 4.57 -2.08 -5.15
N ILE A 231 3.59 -1.85 -6.02
CA ILE A 231 3.40 -0.57 -6.71
C ILE A 231 3.11 0.55 -5.71
N ARG A 232 2.18 0.32 -4.76
CA ARG A 232 1.82 1.28 -3.72
C ARG A 232 3.02 1.62 -2.83
N GLY A 233 3.70 0.61 -2.30
CA GLY A 233 4.87 0.80 -1.44
C GLY A 233 6.03 1.49 -2.15
N GLY A 234 6.28 1.16 -3.41
CA GLY A 234 7.27 1.85 -4.24
C GLY A 234 6.91 3.32 -4.48
N HIS A 235 5.66 3.59 -4.85
CA HIS A 235 5.15 4.95 -5.06
C HIS A 235 5.21 5.79 -3.77
N GLU A 236 4.81 5.22 -2.63
CA GLU A 236 4.87 5.89 -1.33
C GLU A 236 6.31 6.25 -0.94
N PHE A 237 7.26 5.35 -1.19
CA PHE A 237 8.66 5.61 -0.87
C PHE A 237 9.26 6.69 -1.77
N ILE A 238 9.04 6.60 -3.08
CA ILE A 238 9.63 7.53 -4.06
C ILE A 238 9.08 8.94 -3.91
N ASN A 239 7.76 9.07 -3.69
CA ASN A 239 7.10 10.37 -3.69
C ASN A 239 6.98 10.97 -2.29
N TYR A 240 6.92 10.14 -1.26
CA TYR A 240 6.72 10.61 0.12
C TYR A 240 7.85 10.23 1.06
N GLY A 241 8.85 9.46 0.63
CA GLY A 241 9.86 8.91 1.54
C GLY A 241 9.27 7.87 2.50
N ASN A 242 8.02 7.45 2.32
CA ASN A 242 7.37 6.48 3.19
C ASN A 242 7.58 5.06 2.66
N GLY A 243 8.44 4.31 3.34
CA GLY A 243 8.90 2.99 2.97
C GLY A 243 8.39 1.89 3.88
N TYR A 244 7.45 2.15 4.80
CA TYR A 244 6.97 1.13 5.73
C TYR A 244 6.40 -0.08 4.97
N LEU A 245 5.48 0.15 4.03
CA LEU A 245 4.86 -0.94 3.26
C LEU A 245 5.88 -1.74 2.44
N ILE A 246 6.77 -1.07 1.71
CA ILE A 246 7.76 -1.79 0.89
C ILE A 246 8.79 -2.53 1.77
N SER A 247 9.14 -1.97 2.93
CA SER A 247 10.02 -2.65 3.88
C SER A 247 9.38 -3.93 4.44
N GLU A 248 8.06 -3.92 4.70
CA GLU A 248 7.28 -5.08 5.13
C GLU A 248 7.20 -6.13 4.02
N LEU A 249 6.87 -5.72 2.79
CA LEU A 249 6.83 -6.63 1.63
C LEU A 249 8.17 -7.32 1.35
N ILE A 250 9.29 -6.63 1.59
CA ILE A 250 10.62 -7.24 1.51
C ILE A 250 10.77 -8.29 2.63
N LYS A 251 10.39 -7.97 3.87
CA LYS A 251 10.53 -8.89 5.02
C LYS A 251 9.65 -10.14 4.92
N GLU A 252 8.48 -10.03 4.30
CA GLU A 252 7.56 -11.16 4.13
C GLU A 252 7.97 -12.15 3.02
N LYS A 253 9.04 -11.87 2.27
CA LYS A 253 9.58 -12.80 1.26
C LYS A 253 10.16 -14.05 1.92
N GLU A 254 9.70 -15.22 1.48
CA GLU A 254 10.34 -16.49 1.82
C GLU A 254 11.79 -16.55 1.30
N GLY A 255 12.69 -17.14 2.09
CA GLY A 255 14.11 -17.24 1.72
C GLY A 255 14.84 -15.90 1.70
N LEU A 256 14.45 -14.96 2.57
CA LEU A 256 15.05 -13.64 2.68
C LEU A 256 16.57 -13.71 2.87
N SER A 257 17.33 -13.20 1.91
CA SER A 257 18.79 -13.06 2.04
C SER A 257 19.15 -11.90 2.97
N GLU A 258 20.29 -11.97 3.66
CA GLU A 258 20.83 -10.89 4.51
C GLU A 258 20.81 -9.52 3.80
N ASN A 259 21.14 -9.47 2.50
CA ASN A 259 21.11 -8.24 1.72
C ASN A 259 19.72 -7.62 1.59
N LEU A 260 18.66 -8.44 1.46
CA LEU A 260 17.28 -7.93 1.36
C LEU A 260 16.79 -7.41 2.72
N GLU A 261 17.22 -8.05 3.81
CA GLU A 261 16.97 -7.56 5.16
C GLU A 261 17.65 -6.20 5.39
N GLU A 262 18.89 -6.05 4.94
CA GLU A 262 19.60 -4.76 5.01
C GLU A 262 18.92 -3.68 4.15
N ILE A 263 18.48 -4.02 2.92
CA ILE A 263 17.71 -3.10 2.06
C ILE A 263 16.43 -2.65 2.78
N SER A 264 15.66 -3.58 3.36
CA SER A 264 14.44 -3.27 4.12
C SER A 264 14.73 -2.34 5.29
N SER A 265 15.79 -2.61 6.07
CA SER A 265 16.20 -1.77 7.19
C SER A 265 16.57 -0.35 6.75
N LYS A 266 17.38 -0.20 5.69
CA LYS A 266 17.77 1.13 5.18
C LYS A 266 16.59 1.92 4.64
N ILE A 267 15.66 1.26 3.93
CA ILE A 267 14.41 1.90 3.49
C ILE A 267 13.64 2.45 4.68
N ASN A 268 13.48 1.66 5.74
CA ASN A 268 12.78 2.09 6.95
C ASN A 268 13.51 3.27 7.63
N ASN A 269 14.84 3.22 7.74
CA ASN A 269 15.64 4.32 8.29
C ASN A 269 15.49 5.61 7.46
N ILE A 270 15.49 5.52 6.13
CA ILE A 270 15.24 6.67 5.26
C ILE A 270 13.86 7.27 5.57
N THR A 271 12.84 6.44 5.79
CA THR A 271 11.51 6.90 6.17
C THR A 271 11.49 7.68 7.47
N GLU A 272 12.11 7.15 8.53
CA GLU A 272 12.22 7.86 9.80
C GLU A 272 12.95 9.19 9.65
N LEU A 273 14.06 9.20 8.92
CA LEU A 273 14.93 10.37 8.75
C LEU A 273 14.28 11.46 7.88
N VAL A 274 13.49 11.09 6.87
CA VAL A 274 12.69 12.03 6.07
C VAL A 274 11.62 12.71 6.93
N ASN A 275 11.05 12.00 7.91
CA ASN A 275 10.01 12.55 8.80
C ASN A 275 10.56 13.57 9.80
N ILE A 276 11.79 13.36 10.30
CA ILE A 276 12.41 14.26 11.32
C ILE A 276 13.44 15.22 10.75
N ASN A 277 13.73 15.14 9.44
CA ASN A 277 14.66 16.00 8.70
C ASN A 277 16.12 15.94 9.22
N TYR A 278 16.60 14.73 9.57
CA TYR A 278 17.98 14.49 10.01
C TYR A 278 18.89 14.22 8.80
N LEU A 279 19.39 15.31 8.21
CA LEU A 279 19.93 15.33 6.85
C LEU A 279 21.25 14.56 6.66
N ILE A 280 22.14 14.58 7.65
CA ILE A 280 23.44 13.87 7.57
C ILE A 280 23.20 12.37 7.51
N ASP A 281 22.42 11.86 8.47
CA ASP A 281 22.05 10.45 8.54
C ASP A 281 21.25 10.04 7.29
N LEU A 282 20.33 10.89 6.82
CA LEU A 282 19.55 10.63 5.62
C LEU A 282 20.45 10.43 4.39
N GLN A 283 21.42 11.33 4.19
CA GLN A 283 22.36 11.22 3.08
C GLN A 283 23.17 9.91 3.17
N ASN A 284 23.60 9.52 4.37
CA ASN A 284 24.33 8.27 4.60
C ASN A 284 23.47 7.04 4.29
N GLN A 285 22.21 7.01 4.74
CA GLN A 285 21.29 5.91 4.46
C GLN A 285 20.98 5.80 2.96
N ILE A 286 20.79 6.92 2.26
CA ILE A 286 20.57 6.94 0.80
C ILE A 286 21.78 6.37 0.06
N LYS A 287 23.01 6.79 0.41
CA LYS A 287 24.25 6.27 -0.18
C LYS A 287 24.38 4.76 0.06
N GLY A 288 24.15 4.31 1.30
CA GLY A 288 24.22 2.90 1.66
C GLY A 288 23.14 2.05 0.97
N LEU A 289 21.93 2.58 0.78
CA LEU A 289 20.88 1.88 0.03
C LEU A 289 21.24 1.79 -1.46
N ASN A 290 21.76 2.88 -2.04
CA ASN A 290 22.15 2.93 -3.45
C ASN A 290 23.28 1.93 -3.77
N SER A 291 24.21 1.67 -2.83
CA SER A 291 25.25 0.65 -3.02
C SER A 291 24.71 -0.78 -2.94
N LEU A 292 23.61 -1.02 -2.21
CA LEU A 292 23.01 -2.35 -2.09
C LEU A 292 22.10 -2.70 -3.26
N ILE A 293 21.35 -1.72 -3.79
CA ILE A 293 20.46 -1.93 -4.94
C ILE A 293 21.30 -2.11 -6.21
N SER A 294 21.71 -3.35 -6.44
CA SER A 294 22.40 -3.80 -7.66
C SER A 294 21.41 -4.41 -8.65
N ASP A 295 21.85 -4.58 -9.90
CA ASP A 295 21.09 -5.22 -10.98
C ASP A 295 20.90 -6.73 -10.76
N LYS A 296 21.27 -7.25 -9.58
CA LYS A 296 21.05 -8.64 -9.16
C LYS A 296 19.65 -8.86 -8.56
N TYR A 297 18.99 -7.81 -8.06
CA TYR A 297 17.65 -7.91 -7.45
C TYR A 297 16.51 -7.68 -8.45
N THR A 298 16.84 -7.44 -9.72
CA THR A 298 15.91 -7.15 -10.81
C THR A 298 15.30 -8.38 -11.49
N SER A 299 15.43 -9.59 -10.94
CA SER A 299 15.06 -10.82 -11.67
C SER A 299 13.75 -11.52 -11.24
N ASN A 300 13.14 -11.19 -10.09
CA ASN A 300 12.00 -11.98 -9.58
C ASN A 300 10.76 -11.12 -9.24
N GLY A 301 9.67 -11.34 -10.00
CA GLY A 301 8.34 -10.80 -9.71
C GLY A 301 8.25 -9.26 -9.75
N ALA A 302 7.38 -8.68 -8.92
CA ALA A 302 7.15 -7.23 -8.90
C ALA A 302 8.40 -6.38 -8.56
N MET A 303 9.35 -6.94 -7.81
CA MET A 303 10.60 -6.24 -7.44
C MET A 303 11.42 -5.84 -8.67
N ALA A 304 11.38 -6.66 -9.73
CA ALA A 304 12.05 -6.39 -10.99
C ALA A 304 11.66 -5.03 -11.61
N TYR A 305 10.45 -4.56 -11.32
CA TYR A 305 9.91 -3.31 -11.84
C TYR A 305 9.95 -2.17 -10.82
N VAL A 306 9.80 -2.47 -9.53
CA VAL A 306 9.80 -1.43 -8.47
C VAL A 306 11.21 -0.98 -8.09
N PHE A 307 12.18 -1.89 -8.00
CA PHE A 307 13.55 -1.54 -7.59
C PHE A 307 14.24 -0.58 -8.56
N PRO A 308 14.08 -0.70 -9.90
CA PRO A 308 14.59 0.30 -10.83
C PRO A 308 14.04 1.71 -10.57
N LEU A 309 12.77 1.84 -10.17
CA LEU A 309 12.18 3.14 -9.84
C LEU A 309 12.80 3.72 -8.55
N ILE A 310 13.02 2.87 -7.54
CA ILE A 310 13.75 3.26 -6.32
C ILE A 310 15.17 3.69 -6.65
N LYS A 311 15.88 2.93 -7.49
CA LYS A 311 17.22 3.29 -7.96
C LYS A 311 17.21 4.65 -8.67
N GLY A 312 16.20 4.91 -9.51
CA GLY A 312 15.98 6.23 -10.11
C GLY A 312 15.84 7.36 -9.09
N PHE A 313 15.10 7.14 -8.01
CA PHE A 313 14.99 8.09 -6.89
C PHE A 313 16.34 8.30 -6.19
N LEU A 314 17.07 7.23 -5.86
CA LEU A 314 18.36 7.31 -5.17
C LEU A 314 19.44 8.01 -6.00
N LEU A 315 19.44 7.79 -7.32
CA LEU A 315 20.39 8.40 -8.25
C LEU A 315 20.32 9.93 -8.23
N ARG A 316 19.18 10.54 -7.86
CA ARG A 316 19.06 12.00 -7.68
C ARG A 316 20.10 12.56 -6.71
N PHE A 317 20.50 11.77 -5.71
CA PHE A 317 21.41 12.18 -4.65
C PHE A 317 22.84 11.62 -4.83
N SER A 318 23.08 10.84 -5.88
CA SER A 318 24.33 10.07 -6.05
C SER A 318 25.59 10.93 -6.29
N ASN A 319 25.45 12.04 -7.02
CA ASN A 319 26.58 12.91 -7.39
C ASN A 319 26.80 14.09 -6.44
N ILE A 320 26.02 14.17 -5.36
CA ILE A 320 26.05 15.30 -4.43
C ILE A 320 27.26 15.22 -3.51
N GLN A 321 28.09 16.27 -3.53
CA GLN A 321 29.35 16.31 -2.78
C GLN A 321 29.21 17.08 -1.47
N THR A 322 28.36 18.12 -1.43
CA THR A 322 28.24 18.99 -0.25
C THR A 322 26.89 18.87 0.46
N PRO A 323 26.84 19.09 1.79
CA PRO A 323 25.59 19.17 2.53
C PRO A 323 24.60 20.22 2.01
N SER A 324 25.07 21.36 1.52
CA SER A 324 24.21 22.39 0.94
C SER A 324 23.54 21.96 -0.37
N GLU A 325 24.27 21.25 -1.24
CA GLU A 325 23.72 20.65 -2.46
C GLU A 325 22.69 19.57 -2.12
N PHE A 326 22.94 18.77 -1.09
CA PHE A 326 21.98 17.75 -0.61
C PHE A 326 20.67 18.39 -0.16
N GLN A 327 20.75 19.43 0.67
CA GLN A 327 19.57 20.19 1.13
C GLN A 327 18.83 20.86 -0.02
N LEU A 328 19.56 21.36 -1.02
CA LEU A 328 18.99 21.99 -2.20
C LEU A 328 18.21 20.94 -3.02
N GLU A 329 18.81 19.80 -3.38
CA GLU A 329 18.12 18.75 -4.14
C GLU A 329 16.93 18.17 -3.35
N LEU A 330 17.07 18.00 -2.03
CA LEU A 330 15.96 17.54 -1.18
C LEU A 330 14.81 18.56 -1.17
N SER A 331 15.10 19.85 -1.16
CA SER A 331 14.10 20.92 -1.30
C SER A 331 13.33 20.81 -2.62
N LYS A 332 14.03 20.55 -3.73
CA LYS A 332 13.40 20.31 -5.04
C LYS A 332 12.47 19.10 -5.00
N TRP A 333 12.96 17.97 -4.48
CA TRP A 333 12.15 16.75 -4.34
C TRP A 333 10.89 17.00 -3.51
N TYR A 334 10.98 17.75 -2.41
CA TYR A 334 9.80 18.13 -1.62
C TYR A 334 8.80 18.99 -2.42
N PHE A 335 9.27 19.95 -3.22
CA PHE A 335 8.38 20.78 -4.04
C PHE A 335 7.69 19.98 -5.15
N GLU A 336 8.42 19.11 -5.86
CA GLU A 336 7.86 18.21 -6.87
C GLU A 336 6.76 17.31 -6.29
N ASN A 337 6.92 16.91 -5.03
CA ASN A 337 5.97 16.07 -4.30
C ASN A 337 4.96 16.86 -3.45
N LYS A 338 4.79 18.16 -3.73
CA LYS A 338 3.80 19.05 -3.10
C LYS A 338 3.95 19.18 -1.57
N LYS A 339 5.12 18.83 -1.02
CA LYS A 339 5.50 19.00 0.40
C LYS A 339 6.15 20.36 0.65
N TYR A 340 5.43 21.43 0.32
CA TYR A 340 5.99 22.79 0.29
C TYR A 340 6.60 23.26 1.62
N GLY A 341 6.03 22.88 2.75
CA GLY A 341 6.59 23.23 4.07
C GLY A 341 8.01 22.72 4.27
N HIS A 342 8.23 21.42 4.03
CA HIS A 342 9.55 20.81 4.11
C HIS A 342 10.49 21.37 3.04
N GLY A 343 9.99 21.61 1.83
CA GLY A 343 10.77 22.20 0.74
C GLY A 343 11.29 23.60 1.09
N TYR A 344 10.46 24.47 1.68
CA TYR A 344 10.89 25.80 2.11
C TYR A 344 11.84 25.77 3.31
N ILE A 345 11.66 24.84 4.25
CA ILE A 345 12.61 24.62 5.35
C ILE A 345 13.98 24.24 4.77
N CYS A 346 14.04 23.22 3.91
CA CYS A 346 15.29 22.77 3.31
C CYS A 346 15.93 23.84 2.43
N LEU A 347 15.14 24.63 1.69
CA LEU A 347 15.66 25.71 0.86
C LEU A 347 16.34 26.80 1.71
N VAL A 348 15.72 27.22 2.81
CA VAL A 348 16.29 28.20 3.75
C VAL A 348 17.58 27.67 4.36
N GLU A 349 17.57 26.43 4.86
CA GLU A 349 18.75 25.84 5.47
C GLU A 349 19.89 25.62 4.46
N SER A 350 19.57 25.30 3.19
CA SER A 350 20.59 25.15 2.12
C SER A 350 21.44 26.41 1.95
N VAL A 351 20.83 27.60 2.04
CA VAL A 351 21.54 28.89 1.92
C VAL A 351 22.50 29.08 3.08
N LEU A 352 22.06 28.79 4.31
CA LEU A 352 22.90 28.93 5.49
C LEU A 352 24.05 27.92 5.48
N THR A 353 23.77 26.68 5.11
CA THR A 353 24.77 25.61 4.98
C THR A 353 25.79 25.96 3.90
N LYS A 354 25.35 26.48 2.74
CA LYS A 354 26.25 26.92 1.66
C LYS A 354 27.21 28.01 2.13
N LEU A 355 26.70 28.98 2.89
CA LEU A 355 27.54 30.04 3.43
C LEU A 355 28.51 29.51 4.50
N CYS A 356 28.09 28.58 5.36
CA CYS A 356 29.04 27.92 6.27
C CYS A 356 30.16 27.21 5.50
N GLU A 357 29.83 26.47 4.44
CA GLU A 357 30.83 25.79 3.57
C GLU A 357 31.80 26.80 2.93
N VAL A 358 31.28 27.91 2.38
CA VAL A 358 32.10 28.98 1.78
C VAL A 358 33.10 29.57 2.78
N TYR A 359 32.69 29.75 4.03
CA TYR A 359 33.53 30.32 5.08
C TYR A 359 34.34 29.26 5.87
N GLY A 360 34.31 27.99 5.45
CA GLY A 360 35.03 26.89 6.13
C GLY A 360 34.57 26.64 7.57
N LEU A 361 33.30 26.90 7.86
CA LEU A 361 32.73 26.77 9.20
C LEU A 361 32.20 25.36 9.44
N ASP A 362 32.40 24.87 10.67
CA ASP A 362 31.77 23.65 11.15
C ASP A 362 30.23 23.78 11.15
N LEU A 363 29.57 22.80 10.53
CA LEU A 363 28.12 22.72 10.32
C LEU A 363 27.35 22.26 11.56
N GLU A 364 28.01 21.57 12.49
CA GLU A 364 27.42 21.09 13.75
C GLU A 364 27.32 22.21 14.79
N ASN A 365 28.16 23.24 14.67
CA ASN A 365 28.17 24.37 15.58
C ASN A 365 27.04 25.38 15.28
N LEU A 366 26.01 25.40 16.14
CA LEU A 366 24.87 26.31 16.04
C LEU A 366 25.25 27.80 15.99
N THR A 367 26.35 28.20 16.63
CA THR A 367 26.80 29.61 16.62
C THR A 367 27.27 30.05 15.24
N ASN A 368 27.75 29.13 14.39
CA ASN A 368 28.12 29.43 13.01
C ASN A 368 26.89 29.71 12.14
N ARG A 369 25.75 29.03 12.41
CA ARG A 369 24.49 29.36 11.74
C ARG A 369 24.01 30.77 12.11
N GLU A 370 24.18 31.20 13.35
CA GLU A 370 23.87 32.59 13.74
C GLU A 370 24.71 33.61 12.98
N LYS A 371 26.01 33.34 12.78
CA LYS A 371 26.90 34.18 11.95
C LYS A 371 26.39 34.29 10.52
N MET A 372 26.06 33.17 9.88
CA MET A 372 25.57 33.20 8.49
C MET A 372 24.20 33.88 8.38
N LYS A 373 23.32 33.72 9.37
CA LYS A 373 22.05 34.47 9.47
C LYS A 373 22.29 35.96 9.58
N GLU A 374 23.24 36.41 10.41
CA GLU A 374 23.60 37.83 10.51
C GLU A 374 24.17 38.35 9.19
N LEU A 375 25.05 37.58 8.52
CA LEU A 375 25.64 37.93 7.22
C LEU A 375 24.56 38.24 6.17
N VAL A 376 23.54 37.38 6.06
CA VAL A 376 22.46 37.61 5.08
C VAL A 376 21.46 38.64 5.55
N SER A 377 21.25 38.83 6.86
CA SER A 377 20.20 39.72 7.41
C SER A 377 20.62 41.19 7.55
N ASN A 378 21.92 41.47 7.65
CA ASN A 378 22.42 42.81 7.94
C ASN A 378 22.73 43.60 6.65
N ARG A 379 22.08 44.76 6.48
CA ARG A 379 22.24 45.63 5.30
C ARG A 379 23.67 46.12 5.10
N TYR A 380 24.47 46.26 6.17
CA TYR A 380 25.88 46.65 6.07
C TYR A 380 26.70 45.63 5.27
N PHE A 381 26.47 44.33 5.48
CA PHE A 381 27.16 43.29 4.71
C PHE A 381 26.61 43.20 3.30
N GLN A 382 25.29 43.33 3.12
CA GLN A 382 24.67 43.35 1.79
C GLN A 382 25.22 44.47 0.89
N SER A 383 25.58 45.64 1.45
CA SER A 383 26.18 46.73 0.65
C SER A 383 27.60 46.45 0.16
N LYS A 384 28.30 45.46 0.74
CA LYS A 384 29.67 45.11 0.35
C LYS A 384 29.74 44.19 -0.87
N SER A 385 28.66 43.47 -1.22
CA SER A 385 28.64 42.57 -2.37
C SER A 385 27.27 42.51 -3.03
N ASN A 386 27.20 42.76 -4.34
CA ASN A 386 25.97 42.66 -5.12
C ASN A 386 25.40 41.24 -5.11
N LEU A 387 26.27 40.22 -5.15
CA LEU A 387 25.86 38.82 -5.03
C LEU A 387 25.19 38.57 -3.67
N LEU A 388 25.84 39.00 -2.57
CA LEU A 388 25.29 38.83 -1.22
C LEU A 388 23.96 39.57 -1.08
N LYS A 389 23.84 40.77 -1.65
CA LYS A 389 22.57 41.51 -1.68
C LYS A 389 21.46 40.71 -2.36
N THR A 390 21.72 40.18 -3.56
CA THR A 390 20.73 39.35 -4.28
C THR A 390 20.39 38.08 -3.51
N LEU A 391 21.38 37.37 -2.96
CA LEU A 391 21.16 36.18 -2.16
C LEU A 391 20.35 36.49 -0.90
N ALA A 392 20.66 37.59 -0.21
CA ALA A 392 19.93 38.05 0.96
C ALA A 392 18.47 38.36 0.61
N ASP A 393 18.20 39.09 -0.47
CA ASP A 393 16.83 39.42 -0.88
C ASP A 393 16.00 38.15 -1.13
N LYS A 394 16.58 37.18 -1.84
CA LYS A 394 15.94 35.88 -2.12
C LYS A 394 15.72 35.08 -0.82
N TYR A 395 16.75 35.01 0.04
CA TYR A 395 16.70 34.37 1.36
C TYR A 395 15.59 34.95 2.24
N HIS A 396 15.45 36.28 2.30
CA HIS A 396 14.40 36.92 3.09
C HIS A 396 13.01 36.57 2.57
N GLY A 397 12.85 36.50 1.24
CA GLY A 397 11.62 36.07 0.61
C GLY A 397 11.21 34.66 1.05
N ILE A 398 12.12 33.68 0.92
CA ILE A 398 11.84 32.28 1.30
C ILE A 398 11.71 32.08 2.81
N ASN A 399 12.50 32.80 3.62
CA ASN A 399 12.47 32.67 5.08
C ASN A 399 11.17 33.23 5.67
N LYS A 400 10.59 34.28 5.07
CA LYS A 400 9.25 34.76 5.43
C LYS A 400 8.19 33.68 5.21
N ILE A 401 8.22 32.98 4.07
CA ILE A 401 7.30 31.88 3.76
C ILE A 401 7.49 30.76 4.77
N ARG A 402 8.72 30.29 4.96
CA ARG A 402 9.10 29.25 5.92
C ARG A 402 8.63 29.56 7.34
N ASN A 403 8.83 30.78 7.82
CA ASN A 403 8.40 31.19 9.16
C ASN A 403 6.87 31.19 9.29
N ARG A 404 6.13 31.66 8.28
CA ARG A 404 4.66 31.56 8.30
C ARG A 404 4.18 30.11 8.39
N ILE A 405 4.81 29.20 7.64
CA ILE A 405 4.49 27.78 7.67
C ILE A 405 4.81 27.19 9.06
N ALA A 406 6.00 27.48 9.61
CA ALA A 406 6.44 26.94 10.88
C ALA A 406 5.63 27.43 12.09
N HIS A 407 5.16 28.68 12.07
CA HIS A 407 4.34 29.22 13.16
C HIS A 407 2.90 28.70 13.17
N ALA A 408 2.44 28.04 12.10
CA ALA A 408 1.07 27.51 11.95
C ALA A 408 -0.03 28.51 12.37
N SER A 409 0.27 29.82 12.28
CA SER A 409 -0.53 30.87 12.87
C SER A 409 -1.82 31.08 12.08
N TYR A 410 -2.92 31.39 12.77
CA TYR A 410 -4.19 31.81 12.18
C TYR A 410 -4.09 33.21 11.54
N TYR A 411 -3.23 33.38 10.53
CA TYR A 411 -3.08 34.66 9.83
C TYR A 411 -4.37 34.96 9.04
N GLN A 412 -5.17 35.89 9.54
CA GLN A 412 -6.36 36.45 8.85
C GLN A 412 -6.05 37.65 7.93
N VAL A 413 -4.78 37.92 7.62
CA VAL A 413 -4.40 39.13 6.87
C VAL A 413 -4.35 38.83 5.37
N GLY A 414 -5.20 39.52 4.59
CA GLY A 414 -5.35 39.38 3.14
C GLY A 414 -4.16 39.80 2.26
N SER A 415 -2.94 39.85 2.79
CA SER A 415 -1.73 40.24 2.05
C SER A 415 -0.87 39.06 1.56
N TYR A 416 -1.21 37.82 1.93
CA TYR A 416 -0.46 36.63 1.56
C TYR A 416 -1.33 35.61 0.83
N SER A 417 -0.78 35.02 -0.24
CA SER A 417 -1.46 34.01 -1.05
C SER A 417 -0.67 32.71 -0.99
N PHE A 418 -1.23 31.69 -0.32
CA PHE A 418 -0.64 30.35 -0.31
C PHE A 418 -0.50 29.79 -1.74
N LYS A 419 -1.42 30.17 -2.64
CA LYS A 419 -1.36 29.82 -4.07
C LYS A 419 -0.10 30.37 -4.74
N SER A 420 0.24 31.63 -4.47
CA SER A 420 1.46 32.26 -4.97
C SER A 420 2.73 31.60 -4.41
N ASP A 421 2.73 31.25 -3.11
CA ASP A 421 3.86 30.54 -2.50
C ASP A 421 4.06 29.14 -3.12
N ILE A 422 2.99 28.45 -3.48
CA ILE A 422 3.02 27.15 -4.16
C ILE A 422 3.54 27.31 -5.60
N GLU A 423 2.93 28.20 -6.38
CA GLU A 423 3.25 28.42 -7.80
C GLU A 423 4.70 28.89 -8.01
N GLN A 424 5.25 29.66 -7.06
CA GLN A 424 6.62 30.18 -7.13
C GLN A 424 7.68 29.26 -6.50
N ALA A 425 7.31 28.11 -5.93
CA ALA A 425 8.24 27.27 -5.17
C ALA A 425 9.46 26.82 -6.00
N ILE A 426 9.22 26.23 -7.17
CA ILE A 426 10.29 25.78 -8.09
C ILE A 426 11.07 26.97 -8.64
N TYR A 427 10.40 28.08 -8.97
CA TYR A 427 11.08 29.30 -9.42
C TYR A 427 12.06 29.83 -8.36
N ARG A 428 11.65 29.87 -7.08
CA ARG A 428 12.51 30.31 -5.96
C ARG A 428 13.67 29.36 -5.73
N TYR A 429 13.43 28.05 -5.85
CA TYR A 429 14.48 27.03 -5.85
C TYR A 429 15.52 27.32 -6.94
N ASP A 430 15.09 27.52 -8.20
CA ASP A 430 15.99 27.75 -9.33
C ASP A 430 16.81 29.03 -9.16
N GLU A 431 16.22 30.09 -8.59
CA GLU A 431 16.95 31.33 -8.32
C GLU A 431 18.06 31.14 -7.28
N ILE A 432 17.83 30.34 -6.23
CA ILE A 432 18.87 29.99 -5.26
C ILE A 432 19.93 29.09 -5.90
N ARG A 433 19.52 28.08 -6.68
CA ARG A 433 20.44 27.18 -7.39
C ARG A 433 21.40 27.95 -8.30
N LYS A 434 20.89 28.87 -9.12
CA LYS A 434 21.72 29.74 -9.98
C LYS A 434 22.76 30.53 -9.19
N LEU A 435 22.40 31.01 -7.98
CA LEU A 435 23.34 31.74 -7.13
C LEU A 435 24.43 30.84 -6.54
N PHE A 436 24.10 29.58 -6.21
CA PHE A 436 25.09 28.60 -5.72
C PHE A 436 26.11 28.20 -6.80
N GLU A 437 25.69 28.19 -8.06
CA GLU A 437 26.54 27.86 -9.22
C GLU A 437 27.52 28.99 -9.58
N ARG A 438 27.33 30.21 -9.06
CA ARG A 438 28.24 31.32 -9.36
C ARG A 438 29.53 31.22 -8.55
N LYS A 439 30.68 31.39 -9.22
CA LYS A 439 32.01 31.33 -8.59
C LYS A 439 32.28 32.46 -7.59
N ASP A 440 31.68 33.63 -7.79
CA ASP A 440 31.88 34.79 -6.92
C ASP A 440 31.25 34.63 -5.53
N ILE A 441 30.49 33.55 -5.28
CA ILE A 441 30.05 33.20 -3.93
C ILE A 441 31.22 32.87 -3.01
N TYR A 442 32.28 32.27 -3.55
CA TYR A 442 33.49 31.95 -2.79
C TYR A 442 34.38 33.18 -2.56
N GLU A 443 34.17 34.27 -3.30
CA GLU A 443 34.91 35.53 -3.11
C GLU A 443 34.37 36.35 -1.93
N LEU A 444 33.22 35.98 -1.36
CA LEU A 444 32.64 36.67 -0.20
C LEU A 444 33.60 36.74 0.99
N THR A 445 34.42 35.70 1.20
CA THR A 445 35.42 35.63 2.27
C THR A 445 36.53 36.67 2.12
N ASN A 446 36.77 37.16 0.90
CA ASN A 446 37.78 38.18 0.63
C ASN A 446 37.29 39.59 0.97
N VAL A 447 35.96 39.78 1.00
CA VAL A 447 35.32 41.09 1.17
C VAL A 447 34.77 41.28 2.59
N ILE A 448 34.38 40.18 3.24
CA ILE A 448 33.74 40.18 4.56
C ILE A 448 34.43 39.12 5.42
N SER A 449 35.05 39.53 6.53
CA SER A 449 35.73 38.60 7.42
C SER A 449 34.80 38.04 8.50
N LEU A 450 35.13 36.86 9.04
CA LEU A 450 34.38 36.27 10.16
C LEU A 450 34.42 37.14 11.42
N GLU A 451 35.52 37.85 11.66
CA GLU A 451 35.66 38.78 12.79
C GLU A 451 34.69 39.96 12.67
N GLU A 452 34.52 40.51 11.46
CA GLU A 452 33.56 41.58 11.21
C GLU A 452 32.12 41.11 11.53
N ILE A 453 31.75 39.90 11.10
CA ILE A 453 30.44 39.32 11.37
C ILE A 453 30.23 39.14 12.88
N GLN A 454 31.22 38.56 13.58
CA GLN A 454 31.14 38.35 15.02
C GLN A 454 31.01 39.67 15.79
N ASN A 455 31.75 40.71 15.37
CA ASN A 455 31.66 42.04 15.96
C ASN A 455 30.27 42.67 15.77
N SER A 456 29.62 42.45 14.63
CA SER A 456 28.24 42.89 14.39
C SER A 456 27.27 42.24 15.39
N ILE A 457 27.38 40.92 15.58
CA ILE A 457 26.53 40.17 16.53
C ILE A 457 26.72 40.71 17.95
N ASN A 458 27.97 40.91 18.38
CA ASN A 458 28.27 41.43 19.72
C ASN A 458 27.71 42.83 19.93
N LYS A 459 27.81 43.72 18.93
CA LYS A 459 27.22 45.08 18.99
C LYS A 459 25.69 45.02 19.09
N ARG A 460 25.05 44.10 18.37
CA ARG A 460 23.60 43.90 18.43
C ARG A 460 23.15 43.38 19.80
N LYS A 461 23.84 42.39 20.38
CA LYS A 461 23.55 41.87 21.72
C LYS A 461 23.67 42.94 22.80
N LYS A 462 24.70 43.81 22.72
CA LYS A 462 24.89 44.96 23.62
C LYS A 462 23.82 46.07 23.52
N ARG A 463 23.05 46.12 22.43
CA ARG A 463 21.94 47.09 22.25
C ARG A 463 20.59 46.56 22.77
N HIS A 464 20.51 45.27 23.06
CA HIS A 464 19.31 44.60 23.58
C HIS A 464 19.41 44.24 25.07
N GLN A 465 20.58 44.46 25.67
CA GLN A 465 20.78 44.59 27.12
C GLN A 465 20.66 46.06 27.49
#